data_AF-A0AAQ3NJM4-F1
#
_entry.id   AF-A0AAQ3NJM4-F1
#
_cell.length_a   1.000
_cell.length_b   1.000
_cell.length_c   1.000
_cell.angle_alpha   90.00
_cell.angle_beta   90.00
_cell.angle_gamma   90.00
#
_symmetry.space_group_name_H-M   'P 1'
#
loop_
_entity.id
_entity.type
_entity.pdbx_description
1 polymer ?
#
loop_
_entity_poly.entity_id
_entity_poly.type
_entity_poly.pdbx_seq_one_letter_code
_entity_poly.pdbx_strand_id
1 'polypeptide(L)'
;MSYVTVEDTSFVDLSLLKILHLKSIISPKIDLSLLLYGCPNLEVLKVRRLDCETKGKFIILPKLVRVSIDGPLLSLETFKDVEVLKFDYVMPIFQPNLDLNFDFQNLVQLQLEVALDWLLVLKVLNHCPKLQSLVINIYKTLVRYYQTLNLPGYEEDVWPYPPIVPACISSHLKTFRLKDYSGSKDEFHFVRYMLENAKYLQTMKIRFDCGYVTMGTMKIRTLSQENDMKRELYSIKRSYTCTLSFE
;
A
#
# COMPACT_ATOMS: atom_id res chain seq x y z
N MET A 1 13.02 0.91 27.00
CA MET A 1 12.30 1.86 26.11
C MET A 1 11.85 3.01 26.97
N SER A 2 12.31 4.23 26.70
CA SER A 2 11.82 5.44 27.37
C SER A 2 10.52 5.85 26.69
N TYR A 3 9.41 5.71 27.40
CA TYR A 3 8.12 6.23 26.94
C TYR A 3 8.06 7.71 27.31
N VAL A 4 7.77 8.57 26.35
CA VAL A 4 7.47 9.98 26.62
C VAL A 4 5.96 10.07 26.80
N THR A 5 5.52 10.36 28.02
CA THR A 5 4.12 10.60 28.33
C THR A 5 3.81 12.07 28.01
N VAL A 6 2.97 12.32 27.01
CA VAL A 6 2.48 13.67 26.72
C VAL A 6 1.17 13.85 27.48
N GLU A 7 1.21 14.62 28.56
CA GLU A 7 0.07 14.79 29.49
C GLU A 7 -0.94 15.84 29.03
N ASP A 8 -0.53 16.79 28.20
CA ASP A 8 -1.40 17.84 27.65
C ASP A 8 -1.05 18.15 26.19
N THR A 9 -2.06 18.11 25.31
CA THR A 9 -1.94 18.47 23.88
C THR A 9 -2.84 19.66 23.52
N SER A 10 -3.44 20.32 24.52
CA SER A 10 -4.37 21.43 24.30
C SER A 10 -3.72 22.64 23.63
N PHE A 11 -2.40 22.79 23.73
CA PHE A 11 -1.61 23.84 23.08
C PHE A 11 -0.31 23.27 22.51
N VAL A 12 -0.37 22.74 21.29
CA VAL A 12 0.83 22.43 20.49
C VAL A 12 1.02 23.57 19.49
N ASP A 13 2.10 24.33 19.62
CA ASP A 13 2.59 25.22 18.56
C ASP A 13 4.02 24.80 18.20
N LEU A 14 4.12 24.03 17.13
CA LEU A 14 5.35 23.54 16.54
C LEU A 14 5.46 24.05 15.10
N SER A 15 5.25 25.36 14.92
CA SER A 15 5.27 26.03 13.62
C SER A 15 6.55 25.84 12.82
N LEU A 16 7.70 25.56 13.43
CA LEU A 16 8.95 25.27 12.72
C LEU A 16 9.14 23.79 12.36
N LEU A 17 8.27 22.90 12.85
CA LEU A 17 8.43 21.46 12.68
C LEU A 17 8.11 21.03 11.24
N LYS A 18 9.11 20.45 10.57
CA LYS A 18 8.99 19.91 9.21
C LYS A 18 8.81 18.40 9.16
N ILE A 19 9.29 17.69 10.16
CA ILE A 19 9.30 16.21 10.20
C ILE A 19 8.74 15.76 11.53
N LEU A 20 7.68 14.96 11.47
CA LEU A 20 7.06 14.35 12.64
C LEU A 20 7.07 12.83 12.45
N HIS A 21 7.70 12.14 13.40
CA HIS A 21 7.74 10.68 13.45
C HIS A 21 7.20 10.20 14.78
N LEU A 22 6.03 9.57 14.73
CA LEU A 22 5.34 8.98 15.85
C LEU A 22 5.47 7.46 15.73
N LYS A 23 6.02 6.82 16.78
CA LYS A 23 6.20 5.38 16.81
C LYS A 23 5.77 4.81 18.14
N SER A 24 4.88 3.82 18.11
CA SER A 24 4.42 3.06 19.29
C SER A 24 3.87 3.96 20.38
N ILE A 25 2.99 4.88 19.98
CA ILE A 25 2.28 5.76 20.92
C ILE A 25 0.94 5.10 21.22
N ILE A 26 0.73 4.81 22.50
CA ILE A 26 -0.53 4.29 23.02
C ILE A 26 -1.03 5.37 23.98
N SER A 27 -1.96 6.18 23.51
CA SER A 27 -2.58 7.20 24.37
C SER A 27 -3.97 7.54 23.85
N PRO A 28 -5.02 7.05 24.53
CA PRO A 28 -6.40 7.40 24.15
C PRO A 28 -6.69 8.90 24.34
N LYS A 29 -5.85 9.63 25.08
CA LYS A 29 -6.00 11.07 25.33
C LYS A 29 -5.44 11.96 24.22
N ILE A 30 -4.53 11.45 23.38
CA ILE A 30 -3.91 12.24 22.32
C ILE A 30 -4.85 12.24 21.12
N ASP A 31 -5.25 13.43 20.66
CA ASP A 31 -5.89 13.58 19.36
C ASP A 31 -4.81 13.93 18.33
N LEU A 32 -4.54 13.01 17.41
CA LEU A 32 -3.58 13.24 16.32
C LEU A 32 -3.94 14.49 15.53
N SER A 33 -5.23 14.78 15.42
CA SER A 33 -5.73 15.95 14.71
C SER A 33 -5.25 17.24 15.37
N LEU A 34 -5.34 17.34 16.70
CA LEU A 34 -4.86 18.52 17.44
C LEU A 34 -3.35 18.68 17.33
N LEU A 35 -2.59 17.58 17.41
CA LEU A 35 -1.14 17.60 17.25
C LEU A 35 -0.73 18.12 15.86
N LEU A 36 -1.41 17.68 14.81
CA LEU A 36 -1.13 18.10 13.43
C LEU A 36 -1.55 19.55 13.17
N TYR A 37 -2.61 20.04 13.82
CA TYR A 37 -2.99 21.45 13.75
C TYR A 37 -1.88 22.38 14.26
N GLY A 38 -1.15 21.94 15.29
CA GLY A 38 0.03 22.63 15.81
C GLY A 38 1.27 22.60 14.90
N CYS A 39 1.23 21.85 13.80
CA CYS A 39 2.37 21.63 12.90
C CYS A 39 2.09 22.14 11.47
N PRO A 40 1.79 23.43 11.24
CA PRO A 40 1.33 23.94 9.94
C PRO A 40 2.36 23.83 8.80
N ASN A 41 3.65 23.70 9.13
CA ASN A 41 4.74 23.60 8.14
C ASN A 41 5.27 22.17 7.96
N LEU A 42 4.49 21.16 8.37
CA LEU A 42 4.89 19.77 8.30
C LEU A 42 5.04 19.31 6.84
N GLU A 43 6.22 18.79 6.49
CA GLU A 43 6.56 18.26 5.16
C GLU A 43 6.55 16.73 5.14
N VAL A 44 6.86 16.10 6.27
CA VAL A 44 6.95 14.65 6.41
C VAL A 44 6.22 14.17 7.67
N LEU A 45 5.23 13.30 7.48
CA LEU A 45 4.53 12.62 8.55
C LEU A 45 4.81 11.11 8.49
N LYS A 46 5.31 10.55 9.60
CA LYS A 46 5.46 9.10 9.77
C LYS A 46 4.75 8.68 11.05
N VAL A 47 3.78 7.80 10.94
CA VAL A 47 3.02 7.26 12.06
C VAL A 47 3.09 5.75 11.99
N ARG A 48 3.50 5.13 13.10
CA ARG A 48 3.53 3.69 13.26
C ARG A 48 3.07 3.31 14.65
N ARG A 49 2.18 2.34 14.73
CA ARG A 49 1.55 1.78 15.93
C ARG A 49 1.01 2.89 16.80
N LEU A 50 0.12 3.69 16.23
CA LEU A 50 -0.58 4.74 16.95
C LEU A 50 -1.97 4.24 17.33
N ASP A 51 -2.19 4.12 18.63
CA ASP A 51 -3.49 3.79 19.24
C ASP A 51 -3.98 5.04 19.97
N CYS A 52 -4.76 5.87 19.26
CA CYS A 52 -5.23 7.16 19.73
C CYS A 52 -6.64 7.47 19.19
N GLU A 53 -7.37 8.36 19.86
CA GLU A 53 -8.63 8.88 19.32
C GLU A 53 -8.35 9.80 18.13
N THR A 54 -9.17 9.69 17.10
CA THR A 54 -9.17 10.62 15.97
C THR A 54 -10.56 11.18 15.86
N LYS A 55 -10.76 12.43 16.31
CA LYS A 55 -12.11 13.05 16.36
C LYS A 55 -12.63 13.49 14.98
N GLY A 56 -12.07 12.94 13.90
CA GLY A 56 -12.58 13.06 12.54
C GLY A 56 -12.53 14.46 11.94
N LYS A 57 -11.76 15.39 12.53
CA LYS A 57 -11.62 16.74 11.95
C LYS A 57 -10.68 16.69 10.76
N PHE A 58 -11.16 17.18 9.62
CA PHE A 58 -10.32 17.43 8.46
C PHE A 58 -9.25 18.46 8.79
N ILE A 59 -8.00 18.17 8.43
CA ILE A 59 -6.88 19.07 8.64
C ILE A 59 -6.22 19.32 7.30
N ILE A 60 -5.95 20.58 7.02
CA ILE A 60 -5.19 20.98 5.85
C ILE A 60 -3.72 21.06 6.27
N LEU A 61 -2.88 20.21 5.68
CA LEU A 61 -1.43 20.24 5.85
C LEU A 61 -0.79 20.68 4.53
N PRO A 62 -0.75 21.98 4.24
CA PRO A 62 -0.49 22.49 2.88
C PRO A 62 0.93 22.22 2.38
N LYS A 63 1.88 21.94 3.28
CA LYS A 63 3.28 21.64 2.93
C LYS A 63 3.60 20.15 2.97
N LEU A 64 2.61 19.29 3.23
CA LEU A 64 2.85 17.88 3.42
C LEU A 64 3.20 17.20 2.09
N VAL A 65 4.42 16.67 2.01
CA VAL A 65 4.94 16.02 0.79
C VAL A 65 4.94 14.51 0.94
N ARG A 66 5.25 14.00 2.14
CA ARG A 66 5.45 12.56 2.37
C ARG A 66 4.71 12.07 3.59
N VAL A 67 3.95 11.00 3.42
CA VAL A 67 3.16 10.37 4.46
C VAL A 67 3.45 8.87 4.51
N SER A 68 3.68 8.36 5.72
CA SER A 68 3.79 6.94 6.03
C SER A 68 2.91 6.67 7.23
N ILE A 69 1.86 5.89 7.09
CA ILE A 69 0.88 5.61 8.15
C ILE A 69 0.53 4.13 8.18
N ASP A 70 0.23 3.61 9.36
CA ASP A 70 -0.15 2.22 9.56
C ASP A 70 -1.63 2.06 9.96
N GLY A 71 -2.49 2.97 9.52
CA GLY A 71 -3.93 2.83 9.71
C GLY A 71 -4.70 4.04 9.19
N PRO A 72 -6.03 3.91 8.99
CA PRO A 72 -6.90 5.01 8.58
C PRO A 72 -7.21 5.94 9.76
N LEU A 73 -6.16 6.54 10.34
CA LEU A 73 -6.27 7.47 11.47
C LEU A 73 -6.79 8.84 11.03
N LEU A 74 -6.68 9.14 9.74
CA LEU A 74 -7.13 10.39 9.15
C LEU A 74 -7.87 10.08 7.85
N SER A 75 -8.79 10.97 7.46
CA SER A 75 -9.41 10.89 6.13
C SER A 75 -8.33 10.91 5.06
N LEU A 76 -8.40 10.00 4.09
CA LEU A 76 -7.46 9.93 2.98
C LEU A 76 -7.40 11.24 2.17
N GLU A 77 -8.49 12.03 2.19
CA GLU A 77 -8.53 13.34 1.55
C GLU A 77 -7.47 14.30 2.12
N THR A 78 -7.09 14.13 3.39
CA THR A 78 -5.99 14.87 4.05
C THR A 78 -4.67 14.74 3.28
N PHE A 79 -4.52 13.64 2.52
CA PHE A 79 -3.30 13.30 1.81
C PHE A 79 -3.43 13.44 0.30
N LYS A 80 -4.48 14.09 -0.23
CA LYS A 80 -4.70 14.18 -1.69
C LYS A 80 -3.58 14.90 -2.46
N ASP A 81 -2.91 15.84 -1.80
CA ASP A 81 -1.88 16.69 -2.42
C ASP A 81 -0.44 16.17 -2.23
N VAL A 82 -0.25 15.03 -1.56
CA VAL A 82 1.09 14.50 -1.25
C VAL A 82 1.75 13.86 -2.45
N GLU A 83 3.08 13.86 -2.48
CA GLU A 83 3.88 13.21 -3.52
C GLU A 83 4.17 11.74 -3.20
N VAL A 84 4.33 11.41 -1.91
CA VAL A 84 4.67 10.05 -1.45
C VAL A 84 3.70 9.62 -0.36
N LEU A 85 2.98 8.53 -0.61
CA LEU A 85 2.05 7.93 0.34
C LEU A 85 2.43 6.46 0.57
N LYS A 86 2.58 6.08 1.83
CA LYS A 86 2.90 4.72 2.24
C LYS A 86 1.93 4.26 3.31
N PHE A 87 1.25 3.15 3.02
CA PHE A 87 0.52 2.40 4.02
C PHE A 87 1.42 1.27 4.50
N ASP A 88 1.78 1.32 5.79
CA ASP A 88 2.55 0.30 6.51
C ASP A 88 1.61 -0.63 7.32
N TYR A 89 0.32 -0.64 6.97
CA TYR A 89 -0.70 -1.52 7.53
C TYR A 89 -1.56 -2.10 6.42
N VAL A 90 -2.01 -3.32 6.67
CA VAL A 90 -2.92 -4.04 5.79
C VAL A 90 -4.21 -3.25 5.69
N MET A 91 -4.50 -2.65 4.53
CA MET A 91 -5.81 -2.05 4.29
C MET A 91 -6.88 -3.10 4.65
N PRO A 92 -7.71 -2.87 5.70
CA PRO A 92 -8.67 -3.88 6.10
C PRO A 92 -9.64 -4.03 4.93
N ILE A 93 -9.67 -5.22 4.34
CA ILE A 93 -10.39 -5.59 3.10
C ILE A 93 -11.89 -5.71 3.39
N PHE A 94 -12.46 -4.74 4.11
CA PHE A 94 -13.88 -4.69 4.47
C PHE A 94 -14.49 -3.31 4.30
N GLN A 95 -13.87 -2.42 3.54
CA GLN A 95 -14.60 -1.30 2.95
C GLN A 95 -14.78 -1.55 1.45
N PRO A 96 -15.70 -2.44 1.04
CA PRO A 96 -16.14 -2.55 -0.36
C PRO A 96 -16.64 -1.21 -0.92
N ASN A 97 -16.90 -0.24 -0.04
CA ASN A 97 -17.31 1.13 -0.35
C ASN A 97 -16.20 2.16 -0.10
N LEU A 98 -14.91 1.84 -0.35
CA LEU A 98 -13.89 2.90 -0.42
C LEU A 98 -14.28 3.85 -1.55
N ASP A 99 -14.99 4.92 -1.21
CA ASP A 99 -15.46 5.95 -2.12
C ASP A 99 -14.44 7.08 -2.10
N LEU A 100 -13.47 7.00 -3.00
CA LEU A 100 -12.54 8.09 -3.26
C LEU A 100 -13.27 9.09 -4.16
N ASN A 101 -13.86 10.10 -3.55
CA ASN A 101 -14.45 11.23 -4.28
C ASN A 101 -13.41 12.29 -4.70
N PHE A 102 -12.13 11.98 -4.55
CA PHE A 102 -10.99 12.85 -4.83
C PHE A 102 -9.87 12.05 -5.50
N ASP A 103 -8.99 12.77 -6.19
CA ASP A 103 -7.82 12.22 -6.85
C ASP A 103 -6.54 12.65 -6.16
N PHE A 104 -5.56 11.75 -6.12
CA PHE A 104 -4.19 12.00 -5.71
C PHE A 104 -3.39 12.63 -6.88
N GLN A 105 -3.67 13.90 -7.16
CA GLN A 105 -3.19 14.62 -8.35
C GLN A 105 -1.67 14.81 -8.41
N ASN A 106 -0.98 14.73 -7.27
CA ASN A 106 0.48 14.92 -7.17
C ASN A 106 1.24 13.66 -6.79
N LEU A 107 0.54 12.55 -6.56
CA LEU A 107 1.16 11.34 -6.04
C LEU A 107 2.05 10.68 -7.08
N VAL A 108 3.35 10.62 -6.79
CA VAL A 108 4.36 9.99 -7.64
C VAL A 108 4.79 8.63 -7.11
N GLN A 109 4.66 8.39 -5.79
CA GLN A 109 5.02 7.13 -5.17
C GLN A 109 3.95 6.64 -4.18
N LEU A 110 3.51 5.40 -4.39
CA LEU A 110 2.53 4.72 -3.56
C LEU A 110 3.12 3.40 -3.05
N GLN A 111 2.99 3.16 -1.75
CA GLN A 111 3.24 1.85 -1.13
C GLN A 111 1.97 1.35 -0.45
N LEU A 112 1.57 0.11 -0.76
CA LEU A 112 0.40 -0.55 -0.20
C LEU A 112 0.80 -1.87 0.47
N GLU A 113 0.14 -2.19 1.57
CA GLU A 113 0.08 -3.56 2.10
C GLU A 113 -1.30 -4.15 1.82
N VAL A 114 -1.34 -5.25 1.07
CA VAL A 114 -2.58 -5.85 0.56
C VAL A 114 -2.61 -7.33 0.92
N ALA A 115 -3.80 -7.87 1.22
CA ALA A 115 -3.94 -9.31 1.38
C ALA A 115 -4.45 -9.97 0.09
N LEU A 116 -5.60 -9.56 -0.46
CA LEU A 116 -6.23 -10.30 -1.59
C LEU A 116 -7.05 -9.46 -2.61
N ASP A 117 -7.26 -8.15 -2.42
CA ASP A 117 -8.16 -7.39 -3.30
C ASP A 117 -7.41 -6.54 -4.33
N TRP A 118 -7.01 -7.19 -5.42
CA TRP A 118 -6.34 -6.52 -6.53
C TRP A 118 -7.26 -5.57 -7.31
N LEU A 119 -8.58 -5.77 -7.28
CA LEU A 119 -9.54 -4.86 -7.93
C LEU A 119 -9.60 -3.53 -7.17
N LEU A 120 -9.57 -3.57 -5.84
CA LEU A 120 -9.45 -2.37 -5.01
C LEU A 120 -8.12 -1.66 -5.27
N VAL A 121 -7.01 -2.39 -5.45
CA VAL A 121 -5.73 -1.78 -5.87
C VAL A 121 -5.92 -1.00 -7.17
N LEU A 122 -6.55 -1.60 -8.19
CA LEU A 122 -6.82 -0.91 -9.45
C LEU A 122 -7.75 0.30 -9.27
N LYS A 123 -8.77 0.20 -8.39
CA LYS A 123 -9.64 1.33 -8.04
C LYS A 123 -8.84 2.49 -7.47
N VAL A 124 -7.93 2.24 -6.52
CA VAL A 124 -7.03 3.28 -5.97
C VAL A 124 -6.12 3.85 -7.04
N LEU A 125 -5.59 3.01 -7.94
CA LEU A 125 -4.71 3.45 -9.02
C LEU A 125 -5.42 4.35 -10.04
N ASN A 126 -6.74 4.21 -10.24
CA ASN A 126 -7.53 5.13 -11.08
C ASN A 126 -7.50 6.57 -10.56
N HIS A 127 -7.39 6.76 -9.24
CA HIS A 127 -7.30 8.07 -8.60
C HIS A 127 -5.87 8.62 -8.50
N CYS A 128 -4.87 7.95 -9.08
CA CYS A 128 -3.46 8.33 -8.94
C CYS A 128 -2.82 8.70 -10.30
N PRO A 129 -3.31 9.70 -11.05
CA PRO A 129 -2.98 9.88 -12.47
C PRO A 129 -1.48 10.01 -12.78
N LYS A 130 -0.68 10.59 -11.89
CA LYS A 130 0.77 10.84 -12.07
C LYS A 130 1.68 9.80 -11.42
N LEU A 131 1.15 8.67 -10.96
CA LEU A 131 1.93 7.68 -10.23
C LEU A 131 3.06 7.10 -11.09
N GLN A 132 4.30 7.20 -10.59
CA GLN A 132 5.50 6.68 -11.26
C GLN A 132 6.07 5.45 -10.58
N SER A 133 5.89 5.31 -9.26
CA SER A 133 6.40 4.20 -8.47
C SER A 133 5.32 3.55 -7.63
N LEU A 134 5.08 2.26 -7.87
CA LEU A 134 4.17 1.44 -7.07
C LEU A 134 4.92 0.33 -6.34
N VAL A 135 4.72 0.24 -5.03
CA VAL A 135 5.23 -0.85 -4.19
C VAL A 135 4.05 -1.55 -3.52
N ILE A 136 3.95 -2.85 -3.68
CA ILE A 136 2.92 -3.67 -3.04
C ILE A 136 3.62 -4.73 -2.19
N ASN A 137 3.28 -4.80 -0.90
CA ASN A 137 3.68 -5.90 -0.02
C ASN A 137 2.46 -6.78 0.23
N ILE A 138 2.57 -8.09 -0.03
CA ILE A 138 1.46 -9.03 0.16
C ILE A 138 1.47 -9.56 1.60
N TYR A 139 0.41 -9.31 2.35
CA TYR A 139 0.31 -9.72 3.75
C TYR A 139 -0.24 -11.15 3.90
N LYS A 140 0.65 -12.13 3.77
CA LYS A 140 0.33 -13.56 3.69
C LYS A 140 -0.40 -14.16 4.88
N THR A 141 -0.15 -13.69 6.10
CA THR A 141 -0.78 -14.23 7.30
C THR A 141 -2.31 -14.09 7.26
N LEU A 142 -2.79 -12.94 6.78
CA LEU A 142 -4.23 -12.68 6.68
C LEU A 142 -4.87 -13.42 5.50
N VAL A 143 -4.17 -13.51 4.35
CA VAL A 143 -4.59 -14.36 3.22
C VAL A 143 -4.94 -15.77 3.69
N ARG A 144 -4.04 -16.36 4.48
CA ARG A 144 -4.16 -17.74 4.96
C ARG A 144 -5.28 -17.89 5.99
N TYR A 145 -5.46 -16.90 6.87
CA TYR A 145 -6.56 -16.87 7.82
C TYR A 145 -7.93 -16.92 7.10
N TYR A 146 -8.11 -16.13 6.03
CA TYR A 146 -9.34 -16.16 5.25
C TYR A 146 -9.52 -17.46 4.46
N GLN A 147 -8.45 -17.99 3.87
CA GLN A 147 -8.46 -19.31 3.23
C GLN A 147 -8.89 -20.42 4.18
N THR A 148 -8.47 -20.37 5.46
CA THR A 148 -8.86 -21.37 6.46
C THR A 148 -10.32 -21.26 6.93
N LEU A 149 -10.95 -20.10 6.75
CA LEU A 149 -12.32 -19.85 7.20
C LEU A 149 -13.39 -20.08 6.13
N ASN A 150 -13.01 -20.40 4.87
CA ASN A 150 -13.94 -20.56 3.73
C ASN A 150 -14.99 -19.42 3.66
N LEU A 151 -14.55 -18.18 3.90
CA LEU A 151 -15.47 -17.05 3.90
C LEU A 151 -16.00 -16.80 2.46
N PRO A 152 -17.29 -16.47 2.30
CA PRO A 152 -17.88 -16.18 0.99
C PRO A 152 -17.15 -14.99 0.33
N GLY A 153 -16.80 -15.13 -0.95
CA GLY A 153 -15.86 -14.26 -1.68
C GLY A 153 -14.47 -14.89 -1.91
N TYR A 154 -14.26 -16.10 -1.40
CA TYR A 154 -13.14 -16.99 -1.72
C TYR A 154 -13.61 -18.13 -2.63
N GLU A 155 -14.27 -17.79 -3.74
CA GLU A 155 -14.34 -18.72 -4.86
C GLU A 155 -13.04 -18.54 -5.66
N GLU A 156 -12.60 -19.55 -6.43
CA GLU A 156 -11.55 -19.36 -7.45
C GLU A 156 -12.12 -18.43 -8.54
N ASP A 157 -12.36 -17.17 -8.18
CA ASP A 157 -13.02 -16.19 -9.01
C ASP A 157 -12.13 -15.92 -10.22
N VAL A 158 -12.70 -16.18 -11.39
CA VAL A 158 -12.09 -15.85 -12.67
C VAL A 158 -11.71 -14.38 -12.63
N TRP A 159 -10.41 -14.08 -12.68
CA TRP A 159 -9.92 -12.71 -12.78
C TRP A 159 -10.71 -11.98 -13.88
N PRO A 160 -11.52 -10.96 -13.56
CA PRO A 160 -12.49 -10.42 -14.51
C PRO A 160 -11.83 -9.62 -15.65
N TYR A 161 -10.50 -9.59 -15.69
CA TYR A 161 -9.65 -8.79 -16.58
C TYR A 161 -10.25 -7.40 -16.83
N PRO A 162 -10.10 -6.47 -15.88
CA PRO A 162 -10.80 -5.20 -15.92
C PRO A 162 -10.47 -4.47 -17.24
N PRO A 163 -11.50 -4.07 -18.02
CA PRO A 163 -11.31 -3.53 -19.37
C PRO A 163 -10.68 -2.13 -19.36
N ILE A 164 -10.83 -1.41 -18.25
CA ILE A 164 -10.30 -0.06 -18.08
C ILE A 164 -8.95 -0.17 -17.38
N VAL A 165 -7.92 0.33 -18.07
CA VAL A 165 -6.57 0.44 -17.52
C VAL A 165 -6.42 1.78 -16.83
N PRO A 166 -6.06 1.81 -15.53
CA PRO A 166 -5.72 3.05 -14.84
C PRO A 166 -4.73 3.89 -15.64
N ALA A 167 -5.03 5.20 -15.77
CA ALA A 167 -4.21 6.12 -16.55
C ALA A 167 -2.74 6.07 -16.11
N CYS A 168 -2.50 5.93 -14.81
CA CYS A 168 -1.16 5.87 -14.26
C CYS A 168 -0.34 4.67 -14.74
N ILE A 169 -0.97 3.48 -14.86
CA ILE A 169 -0.33 2.27 -15.37
C ILE A 169 0.07 2.47 -16.84
N SER A 170 -0.85 2.99 -17.65
CA SER A 170 -0.63 3.10 -19.10
C SER A 170 0.32 4.23 -19.50
N SER A 171 0.49 5.29 -18.68
CA SER A 171 1.20 6.52 -19.09
C SER A 171 2.36 6.97 -18.20
N HIS A 172 2.37 6.68 -16.89
CA HIS A 172 3.35 7.28 -15.96
C HIS A 172 4.17 6.26 -15.17
N LEU A 173 3.68 5.04 -15.01
CA LEU A 173 4.30 4.04 -14.15
C LEU A 173 5.66 3.59 -14.72
N LYS A 174 6.73 3.88 -13.98
CA LYS A 174 8.13 3.55 -14.33
C LYS A 174 8.66 2.38 -13.50
N THR A 175 8.25 2.28 -12.24
CA THR A 175 8.74 1.22 -11.35
C THR A 175 7.60 0.52 -10.64
N PHE A 176 7.60 -0.82 -10.70
CA PHE A 176 6.69 -1.67 -9.94
C PHE A 176 7.49 -2.65 -9.10
N ARG A 177 7.20 -2.71 -7.80
CA ARG A 177 7.80 -3.67 -6.88
C ARG A 177 6.73 -4.46 -6.15
N LEU A 178 6.73 -5.76 -6.34
CA LEU A 178 5.86 -6.70 -5.64
C LEU A 178 6.68 -7.51 -4.64
N LYS A 179 6.27 -7.54 -3.38
CA LYS A 179 6.90 -8.34 -2.34
C LYS A 179 5.98 -9.44 -1.84
N ASP A 180 6.60 -10.52 -1.37
CA ASP A 180 5.92 -11.69 -0.83
C ASP A 180 5.03 -12.39 -1.86
N TYR A 181 5.47 -12.41 -3.12
CA TYR A 181 4.78 -13.08 -4.22
C TYR A 181 4.79 -14.60 -4.02
N SER A 182 3.62 -15.24 -3.99
CA SER A 182 3.47 -16.70 -3.88
C SER A 182 3.30 -17.41 -5.22
N GLY A 183 2.86 -16.68 -6.25
CA GLY A 183 2.47 -17.26 -7.53
C GLY A 183 1.08 -17.87 -7.50
N SER A 184 0.19 -17.36 -6.65
CA SER A 184 -1.22 -17.71 -6.77
C SER A 184 -1.75 -17.24 -8.14
N LYS A 185 -2.85 -17.85 -8.62
CA LYS A 185 -3.45 -17.47 -9.90
C LYS A 185 -3.75 -15.97 -9.96
N ASP A 186 -4.30 -15.39 -8.90
CA ASP A 186 -4.67 -13.97 -8.86
C ASP A 186 -3.45 -13.04 -8.89
N GLU A 187 -2.41 -13.40 -8.14
CA GLU A 187 -1.14 -12.66 -8.17
C GLU A 187 -0.52 -12.69 -9.55
N PHE A 188 -0.53 -13.86 -10.19
CA PHE A 188 -0.04 -14.01 -11.55
C PHE A 188 -0.85 -13.18 -12.54
N HIS A 189 -2.18 -13.21 -12.46
CA HIS A 189 -3.05 -12.41 -13.32
C HIS A 189 -2.81 -10.90 -13.14
N PHE A 190 -2.62 -10.43 -11.90
CA PHE A 190 -2.31 -9.03 -11.63
C PHE A 190 -0.93 -8.62 -12.18
N VAL A 191 0.10 -9.45 -11.98
CA VAL A 191 1.44 -9.19 -12.52
C VAL A 191 1.41 -9.20 -14.05
N ARG A 192 0.70 -10.16 -14.65
CA ARG A 192 0.49 -10.23 -16.10
C ARG A 192 -0.19 -8.98 -16.61
N TYR A 193 -1.26 -8.54 -15.96
CA TYR A 193 -1.97 -7.32 -16.30
C TYR A 193 -1.03 -6.09 -16.26
N MET A 194 -0.20 -5.97 -15.24
CA MET A 194 0.81 -4.90 -15.15
C MET A 194 1.83 -4.96 -16.30
N LEU A 195 2.36 -6.16 -16.61
CA LEU A 195 3.33 -6.35 -17.69
C LEU A 195 2.75 -6.02 -19.08
N GLU A 196 1.51 -6.41 -19.34
CA GLU A 196 0.84 -6.19 -20.62
C GLU A 196 0.44 -4.72 -20.83
N ASN A 197 0.03 -4.02 -19.76
CA ASN A 197 -0.59 -2.69 -19.88
C ASN A 197 0.36 -1.53 -19.55
N ALA A 198 1.45 -1.76 -18.80
CA ALA A 198 2.38 -0.69 -18.40
C ALA A 198 3.44 -0.39 -19.47
N LYS A 199 3.10 0.50 -20.40
CA LYS A 199 3.93 0.82 -21.58
C LYS A 199 5.26 1.50 -21.24
N TYR A 200 5.29 2.31 -20.18
CA TYR A 200 6.49 3.07 -19.77
C TYR A 200 7.25 2.44 -18.60
N LEU A 201 6.90 1.20 -18.26
CA LEU A 201 7.55 0.50 -17.17
C LEU A 201 9.02 0.25 -17.52
N GLN A 202 9.91 0.70 -16.64
CA GLN A 202 11.36 0.56 -16.77
C GLN A 202 11.87 -0.58 -15.88
N THR A 203 11.29 -0.74 -14.70
CA THR A 203 11.74 -1.75 -13.74
C THR A 203 10.55 -2.43 -13.08
N MET A 204 10.52 -3.76 -13.20
CA MET A 204 9.65 -4.61 -12.42
C MET A 204 10.51 -5.48 -11.48
N LYS A 205 10.24 -5.43 -10.18
CA LYS A 205 10.93 -6.24 -9.17
C LYS A 205 9.94 -7.12 -8.44
N ILE A 206 10.17 -8.42 -8.42
CA ILE A 206 9.32 -9.39 -7.71
C ILE A 206 10.16 -10.10 -6.67
N ARG A 207 9.77 -9.99 -5.40
CA ARG A 207 10.36 -10.77 -4.31
C ARG A 207 9.44 -11.92 -3.96
N PHE A 208 9.97 -13.14 -3.95
CA PHE A 208 9.20 -14.32 -3.59
C PHE A 208 8.95 -14.38 -2.07
N ASP A 209 7.75 -14.80 -1.68
CA ASP A 209 7.45 -15.20 -0.29
C ASP A 209 8.37 -16.35 0.15
N CYS A 210 9.05 -16.16 1.28
CA CYS A 210 10.05 -17.07 1.85
C CYS A 210 9.43 -18.35 2.47
N GLY A 211 8.10 -18.48 2.46
CA GLY A 211 7.39 -19.63 3.04
C GLY A 211 7.16 -19.48 4.54
N TYR A 212 6.46 -20.46 5.13
CA TYR A 212 6.00 -20.41 6.52
C TYR A 212 5.76 -21.81 7.10
N VAL A 213 5.69 -21.85 8.43
CA VAL A 213 5.36 -23.04 9.21
C VAL A 213 3.88 -22.97 9.62
N THR A 214 3.09 -23.97 9.27
CA THR A 214 1.73 -24.19 9.79
C THR A 214 1.72 -25.44 10.64
N MET A 215 1.40 -25.33 11.94
CA MET A 215 1.06 -26.44 12.86
C MET A 215 1.76 -27.78 12.51
N GLY A 216 3.10 -27.78 12.44
CA GLY A 216 3.92 -28.97 12.20
C GLY A 216 4.39 -29.24 10.77
N THR A 217 3.95 -28.48 9.75
CA THR A 217 4.42 -28.60 8.36
C THR A 217 4.98 -27.27 7.85
N MET A 218 6.22 -27.31 7.34
CA MET A 218 6.85 -26.16 6.68
C MET A 218 6.57 -26.26 5.18
N LYS A 219 5.74 -25.36 4.66
CA LYS A 219 5.52 -25.28 3.20
C LYS A 219 6.56 -24.34 2.61
N ILE A 220 7.74 -24.89 2.33
CA ILE A 220 8.80 -24.19 1.60
C ILE A 220 8.54 -24.34 0.11
N ARG A 221 8.66 -23.24 -0.63
CA ARG A 221 8.60 -23.29 -2.09
C ARG A 221 9.86 -23.96 -2.63
N THR A 222 9.72 -24.84 -3.62
CA THR A 222 10.90 -25.46 -4.23
C THR A 222 11.52 -24.50 -5.24
N LEU A 223 12.84 -24.60 -5.42
CA LEU A 223 13.55 -23.88 -6.49
C LEU A 223 12.97 -24.17 -7.88
N SER A 224 12.42 -25.38 -8.10
CA SER A 224 11.74 -25.73 -9.36
C SER A 224 10.51 -24.87 -9.58
N GLN A 225 9.63 -24.77 -8.58
CA GLN A 225 8.42 -23.95 -8.67
C GLN A 225 8.79 -22.48 -8.92
N GLU A 226 9.81 -21.96 -8.23
CA GLU A 226 10.32 -20.61 -8.45
C GLU A 226 10.78 -20.38 -9.90
N ASN A 227 11.53 -21.32 -10.45
CA ASN A 227 12.02 -21.24 -11.83
C ASN A 227 10.88 -21.32 -12.85
N ASP A 228 9.87 -22.14 -12.60
CA ASP A 228 8.70 -22.26 -13.50
C ASP A 228 7.90 -20.95 -13.51
N MET A 229 7.62 -20.36 -12.34
CA MET A 229 6.99 -19.03 -12.26
C MET A 229 7.82 -17.95 -12.95
N LYS A 230 9.14 -17.95 -12.77
CA LYS A 230 10.04 -17.02 -13.48
C LYS A 230 9.90 -17.17 -14.99
N ARG A 231 9.92 -18.40 -15.51
CA ARG A 231 9.79 -18.70 -16.94
C ARG A 231 8.47 -18.19 -17.50
N GLU A 232 7.37 -18.45 -16.81
CA GLU A 232 6.05 -17.94 -17.20
C GLU A 232 6.05 -16.41 -17.27
N LEU A 233 6.54 -15.73 -16.24
CA LEU A 233 6.61 -14.26 -16.22
C LEU A 233 7.55 -13.68 -17.29
N TYR A 234 8.64 -14.37 -17.64
CA TYR A 234 9.53 -13.97 -18.72
C TYR A 234 8.91 -14.16 -20.12
N SER A 235 7.96 -15.08 -20.27
CA SER A 235 7.27 -15.32 -21.55
C SER A 235 6.22 -14.27 -21.88
N ILE A 236 5.78 -13.47 -20.90
CA ILE A 236 4.76 -12.45 -21.08
C ILE A 236 5.34 -11.28 -21.90
N LYS A 237 4.60 -10.88 -22.94
CA LYS A 237 4.92 -9.69 -23.73
C LYS A 237 4.83 -8.45 -22.84
N ARG A 238 5.91 -7.69 -22.77
CA ARG A 238 6.04 -6.49 -21.95
C ARG A 238 6.66 -5.33 -22.72
N SER A 239 6.67 -4.15 -22.12
CA SER A 239 7.40 -3.01 -22.68
C SER A 239 8.89 -3.35 -22.88
N TYR A 240 9.46 -2.94 -24.02
CA TYR A 240 10.87 -3.17 -24.34
C TYR A 240 11.82 -2.45 -23.37
N THR A 241 11.34 -1.40 -22.68
CA THR A 241 12.10 -0.69 -21.66
C THR A 241 12.09 -1.41 -20.30
N CYS A 242 11.24 -2.41 -20.12
CA CYS A 242 11.01 -3.04 -18.82
C CYS A 242 12.04 -4.13 -18.52
N THR A 243 12.86 -3.88 -17.49
CA THR A 243 13.71 -4.88 -16.87
C THR A 243 12.93 -5.59 -15.76
N LEU A 244 12.60 -6.87 -15.97
CA LEU A 244 12.05 -7.74 -14.93
C LEU A 244 13.19 -8.39 -14.14
N SER A 245 13.15 -8.26 -12.82
CA SER A 245 14.13 -8.85 -11.91
C SER A 245 13.45 -9.50 -10.72
N PHE A 246 14.12 -10.47 -10.12
CA PHE A 246 13.63 -11.25 -9.00
C PHE A 246 14.59 -11.11 -7.80
N GLU A 247 14.03 -10.97 -6.60
CA GLU A 247 14.74 -10.85 -5.32
C GLU A 247 14.38 -11.98 -4.35
#